data_AF-A0A1G8Y8K3-F1
#
_entry.id   AF-A0A1G8Y8K3-F1
#
_cell.length_a   1.000
_cell.length_b   1.000
_cell.length_c   1.000
_cell.angle_alpha   90.00
_cell.angle_beta   90.00
_cell.angle_gamma   90.00
#
_symmetry.space_group_name_H-M   'P 1'
#
loop_
_entity.id
_entity.type
_entity.pdbx_description
1 polymer ?
#
loop_
_entity_poly.entity_id
_entity_poly.type
_entity_poly.pdbx_seq_one_letter_code
_entity_poly.pdbx_strand_id
1 'polypeptide(L)' 'MLALTSEKSGTLIGVFISVTTVPAAGFAALAAVAGHWTHCGEAVLQLLINLGGITAAGVLTLLVRRRRVLPETTRNARR' A
#
# COMPACT_ATOMS: atom_id res chain seq x y z
N MET A 1 -7.78 11.34 -15.05
CA MET A 1 -7.98 10.03 -14.40
C MET A 1 -9.40 9.54 -14.70
N LEU A 2 -9.59 8.70 -15.73
CA LEU A 2 -10.92 8.22 -16.11
C LEU A 2 -11.53 7.24 -15.09
N ALA A 3 -10.70 6.50 -14.35
CA ALA A 3 -11.15 5.45 -13.44
C ALA A 3 -11.57 5.95 -12.04
N LEU A 4 -11.26 7.19 -11.64
CA LEU A 4 -11.78 7.78 -10.38
C LEU A 4 -13.24 8.24 -10.51
N THR A 5 -13.72 8.41 -11.74
CA THR A 5 -15.12 8.75 -12.07
C THR A 5 -16.04 7.52 -12.07
N SER A 6 -15.48 6.31 -12.17
CA SER A 6 -16.21 5.05 -12.10
C SER A 6 -15.90 4.38 -10.75
N GLU A 7 -16.86 3.67 -10.15
CA GLU A 7 -16.76 3.06 -8.81
C GLU A 7 -15.61 2.02 -8.63
N LYS A 8 -14.73 1.83 -9.62
CA LYS A 8 -13.54 0.97 -9.59
C LYS A 8 -12.28 1.67 -9.03
N SER A 9 -12.41 2.46 -7.96
CA SER A 9 -11.22 3.04 -7.29
C SER A 9 -10.27 1.95 -6.75
N GLY A 10 -10.80 0.81 -6.28
CA GLY A 10 -9.98 -0.30 -5.76
C GLY A 10 -9.01 -0.89 -6.78
N THR A 11 -9.45 -1.08 -8.03
CA THR A 11 -8.59 -1.59 -9.11
C THR A 11 -7.47 -0.61 -9.44
N LEU A 12 -7.76 0.70 -9.48
CA LEU A 12 -6.77 1.71 -9.79
C LEU A 12 -5.67 1.80 -8.72
N ILE A 13 -6.04 1.64 -7.46
CA ILE A 13 -5.09 1.61 -6.34
C ILE A 13 -4.15 0.41 -6.47
N GLY A 14 -4.67 -0.77 -6.81
CA GLY A 14 -3.86 -1.96 -7.05
C GLY A 14 -2.85 -1.76 -8.19
N VAL A 15 -3.28 -1.15 -9.30
CA VAL A 15 -2.39 -0.78 -10.41
C VAL A 15 -1.30 0.18 -9.94
N PHE A 16 -1.66 1.24 -9.21
CA PHE A 16 -0.70 2.24 -8.76
C PHE A 16 0.36 1.66 -7.81
N ILE A 17 -0.02 0.80 -6.86
CA ILE A 17 0.91 0.10 -5.97
C ILE A 17 1.84 -0.80 -6.77
N SER A 18 1.30 -1.50 -7.77
CA SER A 18 2.06 -2.44 -8.60
C SER A 18 3.15 -1.78 -9.45
N VAL A 19 3.00 -0.49 -9.81
CA VAL A 19 3.97 0.26 -10.64
C VAL A 19 5.38 0.21 -10.04
N THR A 20 5.50 0.23 -8.72
CA THR A 20 6.80 0.18 -8.05
C THR A 20 7.12 -1.19 -7.46
N THR A 21 6.11 -1.93 -6.97
CA THR A 21 6.33 -3.23 -6.31
C THR A 21 6.64 -4.36 -7.31
N VAL A 22 5.93 -4.45 -8.44
CA VAL A 22 6.15 -5.53 -9.41
C VAL A 22 7.51 -5.41 -10.08
N PRO A 23 7.94 -4.22 -10.57
CA PRO A 23 9.29 -4.08 -11.14
C PRO A 23 10.41 -4.32 -10.11
N ALA A 24 10.25 -3.86 -8.86
CA ALA A 24 11.25 -4.09 -7.82
C ALA A 24 11.42 -5.59 -7.52
N ALA A 25 10.31 -6.33 -7.40
CA ALA A 25 10.34 -7.78 -7.21
C ALA A 25 10.93 -8.51 -8.41
N GLY A 26 10.58 -8.10 -9.63
CA GLY A 26 11.13 -8.66 -10.87
C GLY A 26 12.64 -8.45 -10.97
N PHE A 27 13.13 -7.25 -10.69
CA PHE A 27 14.56 -6.95 -10.70
C PHE A 27 15.31 -7.72 -9.61
N ALA A 28 14.76 -7.85 -8.39
CA ALA A 28 15.36 -8.67 -7.34
C ALA A 28 15.52 -10.13 -7.77
N ALA A 29 14.48 -10.73 -8.38
CA ALA A 29 14.52 -12.09 -8.89
C ALA A 29 15.57 -12.26 -10.01
N LEU A 30 15.61 -11.32 -10.96
CA LEU A 30 16.60 -11.32 -12.05
C LEU A 30 18.03 -11.17 -11.51
N ALA A 31 18.26 -10.25 -10.56
CA ALA A 31 19.56 -10.04 -9.95
C ALA A 31 20.04 -11.26 -9.16
N ALA A 32 19.13 -11.96 -8.48
CA ALA A 32 19.44 -13.21 -7.78
C ALA A 32 19.89 -14.31 -8.76
N VAL A 33 19.17 -14.49 -9.88
CA VAL A 33 19.53 -15.47 -10.91
C VAL A 33 20.86 -15.11 -11.59
N ALA A 34 21.13 -13.82 -11.80
CA ALA A 34 22.37 -13.33 -12.38
C ALA A 34 23.57 -13.35 -11.40
N GLY A 35 23.36 -13.71 -10.12
CA GLY A 35 24.42 -13.72 -9.10
C GLY A 35 24.80 -12.34 -8.55
N HIS A 36 24.04 -11.29 -8.87
CA HIS A 36 24.25 -9.92 -8.38
C HIS A 36 23.56 -9.70 -7.03
N TRP A 37 24.10 -10.30 -5.98
CA TRP A 37 23.50 -10.31 -4.64
C TRP A 37 23.35 -8.92 -4.00
N THR A 38 24.27 -7.99 -4.25
CA THR A 38 24.18 -6.60 -3.76
C THR A 38 22.97 -5.88 -4.34
N HIS A 39 22.81 -5.92 -5.67
CA HIS A 39 21.66 -5.29 -6.35
C HIS A 39 20.34 -5.99 -6.04
N CYS A 40 20.35 -7.31 -5.83
CA CYS A 40 19.20 -8.03 -5.32
C CYS A 40 18.79 -7.49 -3.94
N GLY A 41 19.74 -7.33 -3.02
CA GLY A 41 19.50 -6.77 -1.69
C GLY A 41 18.93 -5.34 -1.74
N GLU A 42 19.47 -4.47 -2.58
CA GLU A 42 18.96 -3.10 -2.78
C GLU A 42 17.51 -3.10 -3.28
N ALA A 43 17.18 -3.97 -4.24
CA ALA A 43 15.84 -4.07 -4.80
C ALA A 43 14.83 -4.66 -3.81
N VAL A 44 15.23 -5.68 -3.04
CA VAL A 44 14.43 -6.24 -1.95
C VAL A 44 14.19 -5.17 -0.88
N LEU A 45 15.21 -4.39 -0.52
CA LEU A 45 15.06 -3.30 0.44
C LEU A 45 14.05 -2.25 -0.07
N GLN A 46 14.15 -1.85 -1.33
CA GLN A 46 13.19 -0.94 -1.95
C GLN A 46 11.77 -1.48 -1.94
N LEU A 47 11.60 -2.78 -2.21
CA LEU A 47 10.31 -3.46 -2.14
C LEU A 47 9.73 -3.42 -0.72
N LEU A 48 10.55 -3.74 0.29
CA LEU A 48 10.16 -3.72 1.69
C LEU A 48 9.80 -2.32 2.18
N ILE A 49 10.55 -1.29 1.76
CA ILE A 49 10.24 0.11 2.10
C ILE A 49 8.90 0.53 1.50
N ASN A 50 8.62 0.20 0.23
CA ASN A 50 7.35 0.53 -0.40
C ASN A 50 6.18 -0.16 0.33
N LEU A 51 6.30 -1.47 0.59
CA LEU A 51 5.25 -2.24 1.24
C LEU A 51 5.02 -1.77 2.68
N GLY A 52 6.11 -1.57 3.44
CA GLY A 52 6.06 -1.05 4.80
C GLY A 52 5.44 0.35 4.87
N GLY A 53 5.79 1.24 3.94
CA GLY A 53 5.22 2.59 3.85
C GLY A 53 3.71 2.59 3.60
N ILE A 54 3.23 1.76 2.66
CA ILE A 54 1.79 1.64 2.37
C ILE A 54 1.04 1.04 3.55
N THR A 55 1.56 -0.03 4.17
CA THR A 55 0.95 -0.64 5.36
C THR A 55 0.90 0.35 6.52
N ALA A 56 2.00 1.07 6.80
CA ALA A 56 2.07 2.07 7.84
C ALA A 56 1.07 3.22 7.60
N ALA A 57 0.98 3.72 6.36
CA ALA A 57 -0.01 4.73 5.99
C ALA A 57 -1.45 4.25 6.19
N GLY A 58 -1.74 2.99 5.83
CA GLY A 58 -3.03 2.35 6.05
C GLY A 58 -3.38 2.24 7.54
N VAL A 59 -2.45 1.74 8.36
CA VAL A 59 -2.60 1.64 9.82
C VAL A 59 -2.80 3.02 10.43
N LEU A 60 -1.99 4.01 10.05
CA LEU A 60 -2.12 5.38 10.54
C LEU A 60 -3.49 5.98 10.18
N THR A 61 -3.96 5.76 8.96
CA THR A 61 -5.28 6.20 8.51
C THR A 61 -6.38 5.58 9.36
N LEU A 62 -6.31 4.27 9.63
CA LEU A 62 -7.26 3.57 10.50
C LEU A 62 -7.20 4.09 11.94
N LEU A 63 -6.02 4.36 12.48
CA LEU A 63 -5.84 4.92 13.83
C LEU A 63 -6.44 6.32 13.93
N VAL A 64 -6.19 7.18 12.93
CA VAL A 64 -6.79 8.52 12.86
C VAL A 64 -8.30 8.44 12.74
N ARG A 65 -8.82 7.56 11.86
CA ARG A 65 -10.26 7.36 11.70
C ARG A 65 -10.91 6.86 13.00
N ARG A 66 -10.29 5.88 13.68
CA ARG A 66 -10.78 5.36 14.95
C ARG A 66 -10.86 6.44 16.03
N ARG A 67 -9.86 7.34 16.10
CA ARG A 67 -9.85 8.45 17.05
C ARG A 67 -10.87 9.54 16.72
N ARG A 68 -11.19 9.77 15.45
CA ARG A 68 -12.13 10.83 15.01
C ARG A 68 -13.60 10.38 14.91
N VAL A 69 -13.88 9.08 14.73
CA VAL A 69 -15.24 8.56 14.43
C VAL A 69 -15.94 7.93 15.66
N LEU A 70 -15.30 7.84 16.84
CA LEU A 70 -15.96 7.42 18.08
C LEU A 70 -16.16 8.55 19.12
N PRO A 71 -16.99 9.58 18.83
CA PRO A 71 -17.63 10.30 19.96
C PRO A 71 -19.18 10.31 20.09
N GLU A 72 -20.03 9.95 19.12
CA GLU A 72 -21.48 10.31 19.23
C GLU A 72 -22.52 9.33 18.62
N THR A 73 -22.25 8.03 18.44
CA THR A 73 -23.27 7.10 17.88
C THR A 73 -24.16 6.40 18.92
N THR A 74 -23.91 6.55 20.22
CA THR A 74 -24.71 5.88 21.27
C THR A 74 -25.92 6.67 21.79
N ARG A 75 -26.17 7.91 21.31
CA ARG A 75 -27.26 8.74 21.87
C ARG A 75 -28.59 8.72 21.10
N ASN A 76 -28.63 8.23 19.86
CA ASN A 76 -29.81 8.39 18.99
C ASN A 76 -30.70 7.14 18.78
N ALA A 77 -30.38 6.01 19.40
CA ALA A 77 -31.23 4.81 19.32
C ALA A 77 -32.33 4.75 20.42
N ARG A 78 -32.55 5.85 21.16
CA ARG A 78 -33.48 5.93 22.30
C ARG A 78 -34.45 7.12 22.24
N ARG A 79 -34.64 7.73 21.07
CA ARG A 79 -35.68 8.75 20.82
C ARG A 79 -36.60 8.31 19.70
#